data_AF-A0A350KMF9-F1
#
_entry.id   AF-A0A350KMF9-F1
#
_cell.length_a   1.000
_cell.length_b   1.000
_cell.length_c   1.000
_cell.angle_alpha   90.00
_cell.angle_beta   90.00
_cell.angle_gamma   90.00
#
_symmetry.space_group_name_H-M   'P 1'
#
loop_
_entity.id
_entity.type
_entity.pdbx_description
1 polymer ?
#
loop_
_entity_poly.entity_id
_entity_poly.type
_entity_poly.pdbx_seq_one_letter_code
_entity_poly.pdbx_strand_id
1 'polypeptide(L)'
;FELIVLDDGSTTVDVERVVKSYSDDRIRFYKNEENLGISETRNKLVDLANGEYLAVIDHDDVSLPRRFEKQVAYLDANPDTGVVGGQAEFIPAGKVKKRPVDNESIKILLMRQCAIFHPSCMIRKSVLEKTGVRYEKRFFPAEDYALFCRLIRHTDFYNIPDVLLLYRKHKKNTSALQRAKMNKATVAIQVFARKENPDLAAVSDAECEKIEIFRLFGALPFLSVRSKRNRKVFKLFDIIPILSSKTKTRTLP
;
A
#
# COMPACT_ATOMS: atom_id res chain seq x y z
N PHE A 1 9.74 19.78 -11.04
CA PHE A 1 8.51 19.35 -10.36
C PHE A 1 7.95 20.55 -9.61
N GLU A 2 6.67 20.51 -9.25
CA GLU A 2 6.05 21.42 -8.27
C GLU A 2 5.79 20.65 -6.97
N LEU A 3 5.86 21.32 -5.82
CA LEU A 3 5.49 20.78 -4.52
C LEU A 3 4.22 21.50 -4.04
N ILE A 4 3.11 20.79 -4.03
CA ILE A 4 1.84 21.33 -3.53
C ILE A 4 1.65 20.86 -2.08
N VAL A 5 1.56 21.82 -1.17
CA VAL A 5 1.25 21.60 0.25
C VAL A 5 -0.16 22.11 0.50
N LEU A 6 -1.06 21.23 0.91
CA LEU A 6 -2.43 21.57 1.30
C LEU A 6 -2.64 21.29 2.78
N ASP A 7 -2.77 22.35 3.57
CA ASP A 7 -3.17 22.26 4.98
C ASP A 7 -4.67 21.99 5.11
N ASP A 8 -5.04 20.89 5.75
CA ASP A 8 -6.44 20.47 5.95
C ASP A 8 -7.09 21.15 7.17
N GLY A 9 -6.93 22.47 7.26
CA GLY A 9 -7.54 23.28 8.31
C GLY A 9 -6.87 23.15 9.68
N SER A 10 -5.53 23.08 9.75
CA SER A 10 -4.82 23.05 11.04
C SER A 10 -5.11 24.31 11.87
N THR A 11 -5.41 24.10 13.16
CA THR A 11 -5.78 25.15 14.13
C THR A 11 -4.73 25.44 15.19
N THR A 12 -3.81 24.50 15.43
CA THR A 12 -2.83 24.58 16.54
C THR A 12 -1.39 24.78 16.08
N VAL A 13 -1.14 24.65 14.78
CA VAL A 13 0.19 24.79 14.18
C VAL A 13 0.09 25.75 13.01
N ASP A 14 1.02 26.70 12.96
CA ASP A 14 1.16 27.62 11.83
C ASP A 14 1.96 26.95 10.70
N VAL A 15 1.28 26.10 9.94
CA VAL A 15 1.85 25.37 8.79
C VAL A 15 2.29 26.35 7.71
N GLU A 16 1.50 27.41 7.48
CA GLU A 16 1.77 28.41 6.45
C GLU A 16 3.11 29.10 6.69
N ARG A 17 3.39 29.55 7.92
CA ARG A 17 4.67 30.16 8.28
C ARG A 17 5.86 29.23 8.03
N VAL A 18 5.72 27.94 8.34
CA VAL A 18 6.79 26.95 8.10
C VAL A 18 7.00 26.73 6.61
N VAL A 19 5.94 26.61 5.81
CA VAL A 19 6.08 26.41 4.37
C VAL A 19 6.67 27.65 3.70
N LYS A 20 6.20 28.85 4.09
CA LYS A 20 6.69 30.14 3.58
C LYS A 20 8.10 30.49 4.03
N SER A 21 8.69 29.77 5.00
CA SER A 21 10.11 29.98 5.36
C SER A 21 11.09 29.41 4.32
N TYR A 22 10.63 28.60 3.37
CA TYR A 22 11.44 28.05 2.29
C TYR A 22 11.34 28.95 1.04
N SER A 23 12.48 29.46 0.58
CA SER A 23 12.58 30.27 -0.64
C SER A 23 12.77 29.37 -1.88
N ASP A 24 11.69 28.76 -2.36
CA ASP A 24 11.68 27.96 -3.58
C ASP A 24 10.32 28.13 -4.30
N ASP A 25 10.35 28.72 -5.49
CA ASP A 25 9.14 29.04 -6.28
C ASP A 25 8.35 27.80 -6.74
N ARG A 26 8.94 26.61 -6.61
CA ARG A 26 8.25 25.35 -6.89
C ARG A 26 7.27 24.96 -5.78
N ILE A 27 7.36 25.57 -4.60
CA ILE A 27 6.52 25.28 -3.44
C ILE A 27 5.25 26.13 -3.51
N ARG A 28 4.09 25.46 -3.53
CA ARG A 28 2.77 26.08 -3.57
C ARG A 28 1.99 25.69 -2.33
N PHE A 29 1.58 26.68 -1.54
CA PHE A 29 0.81 26.47 -0.32
C PHE A 29 -0.67 26.78 -0.54
N TYR A 30 -1.52 25.89 -0.05
CA TYR A 30 -2.96 26.04 0.00
C TYR A 30 -3.46 25.63 1.39
N LYS A 31 -4.62 26.15 1.79
CA LYS A 31 -5.27 25.81 3.05
C LYS A 31 -6.77 25.63 2.84
N ASN A 32 -7.34 24.56 3.36
CA ASN A 32 -8.79 24.40 3.45
C ASN A 32 -9.34 25.31 4.57
N GLU A 33 -10.54 25.87 4.35
CA GLU A 33 -11.24 26.67 5.36
C GLU A 33 -11.58 25.87 6.61
N GLU A 34 -11.89 24.59 6.43
CA GLU A 34 -12.17 23.63 7.50
C GLU A 34 -11.51 22.27 7.21
N ASN A 35 -11.49 21.37 8.20
CA ASN A 35 -10.95 20.02 8.02
C ASN A 35 -11.92 19.15 7.19
N LEU A 36 -11.55 18.84 5.96
CA LEU A 36 -12.36 18.03 5.04
C LEU A 36 -12.11 16.52 5.20
N GLY A 37 -10.95 16.18 5.77
CA GLY A 37 -10.45 14.84 5.92
C GLY A 37 -9.54 14.43 4.76
N ILE A 38 -8.68 13.45 5.04
CA ILE A 38 -7.56 13.07 4.16
C ILE A 38 -7.98 12.69 2.73
N SER A 39 -9.13 12.04 2.54
CA SER A 39 -9.58 11.61 1.21
C SER A 39 -9.94 12.80 0.32
N GLU A 40 -10.74 13.75 0.84
CA GLU A 40 -11.15 14.94 0.10
C GLU A 40 -9.96 15.87 -0.14
N THR A 41 -9.10 16.03 0.86
CA THR A 41 -7.87 16.81 0.75
C THR A 41 -6.92 16.22 -0.30
N ARG A 42 -6.76 14.90 -0.36
CA ARG A 42 -5.97 14.25 -1.41
C ARG A 42 -6.60 14.40 -2.80
N ASN A 43 -7.93 14.32 -2.91
CA ASN A 43 -8.61 14.58 -4.19
C ASN A 43 -8.37 16.03 -4.66
N LYS A 44 -8.46 17.03 -3.77
CA LYS A 44 -8.09 18.42 -4.10
C LYS A 44 -6.64 18.54 -4.57
N LEU A 45 -5.70 17.85 -3.91
CA LEU A 45 -4.29 17.82 -4.35
C LEU A 45 -4.13 17.24 -5.76
N VAL A 46 -4.89 16.18 -6.11
CA VAL A 46 -4.90 15.61 -7.46
C VAL A 46 -5.39 16.64 -8.49
N ASP A 47 -6.43 17.40 -8.15
CA ASP A 47 -7.03 18.40 -9.05
C ASP A 47 -6.14 19.65 -9.21
N LEU A 48 -5.43 20.07 -8.15
CA LEU A 48 -4.50 21.20 -8.19
C LEU A 48 -3.19 20.90 -8.94
N ALA A 49 -2.78 19.63 -9.02
CA ALA A 49 -1.52 19.23 -9.62
C ALA A 49 -1.51 19.32 -11.15
N ASN A 50 -0.45 19.92 -11.73
CA ASN A 50 -0.27 20.04 -13.17
C ASN A 50 0.75 19.06 -13.75
N GLY A 51 1.48 18.35 -12.88
CA GLY A 51 2.45 17.34 -13.30
C GLY A 51 1.81 16.13 -13.98
N GLU A 52 2.51 15.56 -14.96
CA GLU A 52 2.14 14.27 -15.58
C GLU A 52 2.11 13.13 -14.54
N TYR A 53 3.04 13.20 -13.59
CA TYR A 53 3.20 12.25 -12.50
C TYR A 53 2.89 12.89 -11.16
N LEU A 54 2.07 12.22 -10.35
CA LEU A 54 1.70 12.60 -9.01
C LEU A 54 2.57 11.82 -8.01
N ALA A 55 3.60 12.46 -7.46
CA ALA A 55 4.42 11.88 -6.41
C ALA A 55 3.84 12.22 -5.03
N VAL A 56 3.39 11.21 -4.29
CA VAL A 56 2.73 11.39 -3.00
C VAL A 56 3.74 11.35 -1.86
N ILE A 57 3.61 12.20 -0.85
CA ILE A 57 4.39 12.16 0.39
C ILE A 57 3.50 12.59 1.56
N ASP A 58 3.60 11.87 2.68
CA ASP A 58 2.95 12.27 3.94
C ASP A 58 3.89 13.19 4.74
N HIS A 59 3.33 14.16 5.47
CA HIS A 59 4.08 15.24 6.11
C HIS A 59 5.05 14.78 7.23
N ASP A 60 4.87 13.56 7.75
CA ASP A 60 5.70 12.97 8.80
C ASP A 60 6.83 12.07 8.26
N ASP A 61 6.88 11.82 6.96
CA ASP A 61 7.87 10.95 6.31
C ASP A 61 9.02 11.71 5.62
N VAL A 62 10.03 10.99 5.13
CA VAL A 62 11.16 11.57 4.39
C VAL A 62 11.34 10.89 3.03
N SER A 63 11.24 11.68 1.96
CA SER A 63 11.55 11.24 0.60
C SER A 63 13.07 11.20 0.38
N LEU A 64 13.61 10.10 -0.13
CA LEU A 64 15.05 9.99 -0.40
C LEU A 64 15.44 10.64 -1.75
N PRO A 65 16.66 11.18 -1.88
CA PRO A 65 17.03 12.08 -3.00
C PRO A 65 16.83 11.51 -4.42
N ARG A 66 17.03 10.20 -4.61
CA ARG A 66 16.91 9.55 -5.93
C ARG A 66 15.53 8.97 -6.24
N ARG A 67 14.52 9.25 -5.41
CA ARG A 67 13.17 8.69 -5.59
C ARG A 67 12.57 9.09 -6.93
N PHE A 68 12.50 10.39 -7.23
CA PHE A 68 11.82 10.87 -8.44
C PHE A 68 12.53 10.42 -9.71
N GLU A 69 13.86 10.53 -9.75
CA GLU A 69 14.69 10.05 -10.86
C GLU A 69 14.34 8.60 -11.25
N LYS A 70 14.31 7.69 -10.28
CA LYS A 70 14.03 6.26 -10.52
C LYS A 70 12.58 5.99 -10.93
N GLN A 71 11.62 6.67 -10.30
CA GLN A 71 10.21 6.44 -10.57
C GLN A 71 9.79 7.00 -11.92
N VAL A 72 10.25 8.21 -12.27
CA VAL A 72 10.02 8.83 -13.58
C VAL A 72 10.65 7.97 -14.69
N ALA A 73 11.92 7.60 -14.55
CA ALA A 73 12.60 6.77 -15.56
C ALA A 73 11.87 5.44 -15.80
N TYR A 74 11.32 4.81 -14.75
CA TYR A 74 10.53 3.59 -14.91
C TYR A 74 9.20 3.86 -15.63
N LEU A 75 8.46 4.89 -15.23
CA LEU A 75 7.16 5.23 -15.84
C LEU A 75 7.32 5.63 -17.31
N ASP A 76 8.36 6.38 -17.67
CA ASP A 76 8.63 6.77 -19.04
C ASP A 76 8.95 5.56 -19.93
N ALA A 77 9.67 4.57 -19.39
CA ALA A 77 10.02 3.36 -20.11
C ALA A 77 8.89 2.31 -20.15
N ASN A 78 7.84 2.43 -19.32
CA ASN A 78 6.77 1.44 -19.17
C ASN A 78 5.39 2.10 -19.24
N PRO A 79 4.87 2.40 -20.45
CA PRO A 79 3.63 3.16 -20.63
C PRO A 79 2.39 2.47 -20.04
N ASP A 80 2.37 1.14 -19.92
CA ASP A 80 1.28 0.36 -19.32
C ASP A 80 1.25 0.47 -17.79
N THR A 81 2.37 0.88 -17.17
CA THR A 81 2.45 1.11 -15.73
C THR A 81 1.95 2.51 -15.37
N GLY A 82 1.04 2.54 -14.40
CA GLY A 82 0.39 3.76 -13.92
C GLY A 82 0.65 4.06 -12.47
N VAL A 83 1.17 3.09 -11.71
CA VAL A 83 1.53 3.29 -10.30
C VAL A 83 2.89 2.66 -10.03
N VAL A 84 3.85 3.47 -9.58
CA VAL A 84 5.15 3.02 -9.12
C VAL A 84 5.36 3.37 -7.66
N GLY A 85 5.69 2.40 -6.81
CA GLY A 85 6.11 2.63 -5.42
C GLY A 85 7.60 2.40 -5.21
N GLY A 86 8.02 2.36 -3.94
CA GLY A 86 9.37 1.98 -3.52
C GLY A 86 9.36 1.21 -2.20
N GLN A 87 10.52 0.71 -1.80
CA GLN A 87 10.69 0.12 -0.47
C GLN A 87 10.82 1.22 0.59
N ALA A 88 10.50 0.90 1.84
CA ALA A 88 10.55 1.87 2.93
C ALA A 88 11.40 1.37 4.09
N GLU A 89 12.20 2.25 4.67
CA GLU A 89 12.87 2.03 5.95
C GLU A 89 12.04 2.67 7.06
N PHE A 90 11.73 1.89 8.09
CA PHE A 90 10.93 2.36 9.22
C PHE A 90 11.84 2.96 10.28
N ILE A 91 11.76 4.28 10.46
CA ILE A 91 12.50 5.04 11.47
C ILE A 91 11.67 5.24 12.75
N PRO A 92 12.30 5.26 13.94
CA PRO A 92 13.75 5.16 14.19
C PRO A 92 14.30 3.73 14.26
N ALA A 93 13.49 2.71 14.00
CA ALA A 93 13.89 1.31 14.18
C ALA A 93 14.93 0.80 13.15
N GLY A 94 15.19 1.54 12.07
CA GLY A 94 16.09 1.14 10.99
C GLY A 94 15.62 -0.09 10.20
N LYS A 95 14.35 -0.47 10.33
CA LYS A 95 13.85 -1.72 9.74
C LYS A 95 13.33 -1.47 8.33
N VAL A 96 14.01 -2.02 7.34
CA VAL A 96 13.50 -2.04 5.97
C VAL A 96 12.29 -2.98 5.87
N LYS A 97 11.17 -2.47 5.39
CA LYS A 97 9.98 -3.25 5.05
C LYS A 97 9.83 -3.30 3.54
N LYS A 98 9.85 -4.51 3.01
CA LYS A 98 9.74 -4.75 1.58
C LYS A 98 8.30 -5.06 1.14
N ARG A 99 7.99 -4.69 -0.09
CA ARG A 99 6.78 -5.04 -0.84
C ARG A 99 7.16 -5.81 -2.12
N PRO A 100 6.25 -6.61 -2.69
CA PRO A 100 6.49 -7.26 -3.97
C PRO A 100 6.83 -6.22 -5.05
N VAL A 101 7.70 -6.59 -5.98
CA VAL A 101 8.26 -5.67 -6.99
C VAL A 101 7.40 -5.67 -8.26
N ASP A 102 7.08 -6.85 -8.77
CA ASP A 102 6.39 -7.06 -10.03
C ASP A 102 4.87 -6.89 -9.93
N ASN A 103 4.26 -6.60 -11.07
CA ASN A 103 2.83 -6.34 -11.24
C ASN A 103 1.94 -7.47 -10.69
N GLU A 104 2.22 -8.72 -11.06
CA GLU A 104 1.41 -9.87 -10.66
C GLU A 104 1.41 -10.03 -9.14
N SER A 105 2.59 -10.04 -8.52
CA SER A 105 2.72 -10.20 -7.08
C SER A 105 2.10 -9.03 -6.30
N ILE A 106 2.16 -7.81 -6.84
CA ILE A 106 1.46 -6.66 -6.27
C ILE A 106 -0.05 -6.86 -6.32
N LYS A 107 -0.60 -7.20 -7.49
CA LYS A 107 -2.05 -7.43 -7.69
C LYS A 107 -2.58 -8.58 -6.83
N ILE A 108 -1.83 -9.67 -6.70
CA ILE A 108 -2.15 -10.80 -5.80
C ILE A 108 -2.16 -10.36 -4.34
N LEU A 109 -1.17 -9.55 -3.91
CA LEU A 109 -1.10 -9.08 -2.53
C LEU A 109 -2.23 -8.10 -2.20
N LEU A 110 -2.66 -7.27 -3.15
CA LEU A 110 -3.80 -6.36 -3.02
C LEU A 110 -5.12 -7.08 -2.71
N MET A 111 -5.24 -8.39 -2.96
CA MET A 111 -6.42 -9.16 -2.51
C MET A 111 -6.50 -9.33 -0.99
N ARG A 112 -5.41 -9.04 -0.27
CA ARG A 112 -5.27 -9.31 1.17
C ARG A 112 -4.79 -8.11 1.97
N GLN A 113 -3.96 -7.24 1.40
CA GLN A 113 -3.49 -6.03 2.07
C GLN A 113 -2.93 -5.05 1.06
N CYS A 114 -2.85 -3.77 1.45
CA CYS A 114 -2.17 -2.76 0.65
C CYS A 114 -0.74 -3.20 0.32
N ALA A 115 -0.39 -3.21 -0.97
CA ALA A 115 0.85 -3.74 -1.49
C ALA A 115 1.90 -2.65 -1.81
N ILE A 116 1.54 -1.38 -1.62
CA ILE A 116 2.37 -0.22 -1.95
C ILE A 116 2.41 0.69 -0.72
N PHE A 117 3.57 1.28 -0.39
CA PHE A 117 3.58 2.35 0.60
C PHE A 117 3.10 3.63 -0.06
N HIS A 118 1.93 4.11 0.33
CA HIS A 118 1.30 5.31 -0.22
C HIS A 118 2.23 6.54 -0.25
N PRO A 119 2.93 6.93 0.84
CA PRO A 119 3.89 8.04 0.82
C PRO A 119 5.13 7.81 -0.05
N SER A 120 5.30 6.62 -0.64
CA SER A 120 6.35 6.32 -1.63
C SER A 120 5.84 6.26 -3.06
N CYS A 121 4.52 6.33 -3.31
CA CYS A 121 3.98 6.09 -4.64
C CYS A 121 4.11 7.31 -5.57
N MET A 122 4.25 7.03 -6.86
CA MET A 122 4.13 7.96 -7.96
C MET A 122 3.08 7.41 -8.91
N ILE A 123 2.05 8.21 -9.22
CA ILE A 123 0.91 7.79 -10.03
C ILE A 123 0.92 8.60 -11.33
N ARG A 124 0.77 7.93 -12.48
CA ARG A 124 0.51 8.61 -13.75
C ARG A 124 -0.87 9.27 -13.68
N LYS A 125 -0.90 10.60 -13.69
CA LYS A 125 -2.13 11.39 -13.46
C LYS A 125 -3.25 10.98 -14.41
N SER A 126 -2.91 10.73 -15.66
CA SER A 126 -3.86 10.33 -16.70
C SER A 126 -4.61 9.03 -16.40
N VAL A 127 -4.07 8.13 -15.56
CA VAL A 127 -4.78 6.92 -15.12
C VAL A 127 -5.96 7.29 -14.21
N LEU A 128 -5.78 8.25 -13.30
CA LEU A 128 -6.89 8.72 -12.45
C LEU A 128 -7.93 9.49 -13.26
N GLU A 129 -7.49 10.35 -14.18
CA GLU A 129 -8.38 11.16 -15.03
C GLU A 129 -9.24 10.29 -15.96
N LYS A 130 -8.63 9.30 -16.64
CA LYS A 130 -9.34 8.41 -17.57
C LYS A 130 -10.32 7.47 -16.88
N THR A 131 -10.01 7.03 -15.66
CA THR A 131 -10.85 6.07 -14.93
C THR A 131 -11.89 6.73 -14.02
N GLY A 132 -11.70 8.02 -13.69
CA GLY A 132 -12.50 8.72 -12.68
C GLY A 132 -12.27 8.21 -11.25
N VAL A 133 -11.24 7.37 -11.02
CA VAL A 133 -10.94 6.82 -9.69
C VAL A 133 -10.40 7.92 -8.78
N ARG A 134 -10.99 8.01 -7.58
CA ARG A 134 -10.68 9.01 -6.54
C ARG A 134 -10.46 8.34 -5.19
N TYR A 135 -9.87 9.07 -4.24
CA TYR A 135 -9.81 8.63 -2.84
C TYR A 135 -11.22 8.66 -2.24
N GLU A 136 -11.75 7.49 -1.87
CA GLU A 136 -13.12 7.38 -1.38
C GLU A 136 -13.18 7.52 0.16
N LYS A 137 -13.85 8.56 0.68
CA LYS A 137 -13.96 8.86 2.11
C LYS A 137 -14.47 7.70 2.98
N ARG A 138 -15.34 6.84 2.42
CA ARG A 138 -15.90 5.66 3.11
C ARG A 138 -14.85 4.64 3.55
N PHE A 139 -13.66 4.66 2.95
CA PHE A 139 -12.60 3.72 3.27
C PHE A 139 -11.56 4.26 4.25
N PHE A 140 -11.73 5.47 4.78
CA PHE A 140 -10.82 6.01 5.80
C PHE A 140 -10.68 5.08 7.01
N PRO A 141 -9.45 4.81 7.51
CA PRO A 141 -8.14 5.36 7.11
C PRO A 141 -7.32 4.45 6.17
N ALA A 142 -7.99 3.70 5.29
CA ALA A 142 -7.39 2.80 4.30
C ALA A 142 -7.80 3.20 2.86
N GLU A 143 -8.06 4.49 2.63
CA GLU A 143 -8.48 5.02 1.34
C GLU A 143 -7.43 4.83 0.23
N ASP A 144 -6.15 4.76 0.59
CA ASP A 144 -5.04 4.43 -0.30
C ASP A 144 -5.13 2.97 -0.81
N TYR A 145 -5.44 2.04 0.08
CA TYR A 145 -5.62 0.64 -0.28
C TYR A 145 -6.80 0.48 -1.24
N ALA A 146 -7.91 1.16 -0.97
CA ALA A 146 -9.06 1.16 -1.87
C ALA A 146 -8.71 1.72 -3.25
N LEU A 147 -7.99 2.85 -3.30
CA LEU A 147 -7.52 3.46 -4.55
C LEU A 147 -6.75 2.45 -5.39
N PHE A 148 -5.74 1.77 -4.81
CA PHE A 148 -4.95 0.79 -5.55
C PHE A 148 -5.78 -0.41 -6.01
N CYS A 149 -6.72 -0.90 -5.18
CA CYS A 149 -7.63 -1.97 -5.58
C CYS A 149 -8.54 -1.57 -6.76
N ARG A 150 -9.02 -0.33 -6.79
CA ARG A 150 -9.80 0.21 -7.93
C ARG A 150 -9.00 0.26 -9.21
N LEU A 151 -7.69 0.46 -9.13
CA LEU A 151 -6.80 0.57 -10.28
C LEU A 151 -6.31 -0.77 -10.85
N ILE A 152 -6.59 -1.91 -10.19
CA ILE A 152 -6.09 -3.24 -10.57
C ILE A 152 -6.33 -3.59 -12.05
N ARG A 153 -7.51 -3.22 -12.57
CA ARG A 153 -7.93 -3.54 -13.94
C ARG A 153 -7.64 -2.44 -14.96
N HIS A 154 -7.04 -1.33 -14.53
CA HIS A 154 -6.82 -0.15 -15.38
C HIS A 154 -5.35 0.10 -15.68
N THR A 155 -4.44 -0.48 -14.91
CA THR A 155 -3.01 -0.25 -15.09
C THR A 155 -2.17 -1.34 -14.44
N ASP A 156 -0.90 -1.36 -14.80
CA ASP A 156 0.11 -2.13 -14.11
C ASP A 156 0.77 -1.36 -12.98
N PHE A 157 1.31 -2.14 -12.04
CA PHE A 157 2.00 -1.66 -10.85
C PHE A 157 3.44 -2.12 -10.84
N TYR A 158 4.30 -1.31 -10.23
CA TYR A 158 5.67 -1.71 -9.94
C TYR A 158 6.14 -1.11 -8.63
N ASN A 159 6.99 -1.81 -7.87
CA ASN A 159 7.72 -1.19 -6.76
C ASN A 159 9.21 -1.24 -7.07
N ILE A 160 9.86 -0.07 -7.13
CA ILE A 160 11.33 -0.01 -7.23
C ILE A 160 11.95 -0.82 -6.06
N PRO A 161 12.93 -1.70 -6.31
CA PRO A 161 13.50 -2.58 -5.28
C PRO A 161 14.37 -1.85 -4.24
N ASP A 162 14.58 -0.55 -4.42
CA ASP A 162 15.36 0.31 -3.54
C ASP A 162 14.52 0.93 -2.42
N VAL A 163 15.17 1.26 -1.31
CA VAL A 163 14.58 2.13 -0.28
C VAL A 163 14.50 3.54 -0.85
N LEU A 164 13.28 4.06 -0.98
CA LEU A 164 13.00 5.41 -1.51
C LEU A 164 12.32 6.33 -0.48
N LEU A 165 11.95 5.79 0.68
CA LEU A 165 11.18 6.45 1.72
C LEU A 165 11.72 6.06 3.10
N LEU A 166 11.90 7.04 3.97
CA LEU A 166 11.99 6.80 5.42
C LEU A 166 10.60 7.03 6.01
N TYR A 167 9.96 5.93 6.43
CA TYR A 167 8.63 5.95 7.03
C TYR A 167 8.73 6.16 8.54
N ARG A 168 8.15 7.24 9.05
CA ARG A 168 8.24 7.59 10.47
C ARG A 168 7.16 6.89 11.28
N LYS A 169 7.59 5.96 12.13
CA LYS A 169 6.69 5.24 13.02
C LYS A 169 6.66 5.87 14.41
N HIS A 170 5.49 6.30 14.85
CA HIS A 170 5.23 6.82 16.19
C HIS A 170 3.81 6.50 16.67
N LYS A 171 3.57 6.59 17.99
CA LYS A 171 2.26 6.25 18.60
C LYS A 171 1.08 7.07 18.07
N LYS A 172 1.35 8.25 17.50
CA LYS A 172 0.34 9.15 16.94
C LYS A 172 0.00 8.91 15.46
N ASN A 173 0.61 7.93 14.77
CA ASN A 173 0.24 7.69 13.37
C ASN A 173 -1.24 7.24 13.31
N THR A 174 -1.96 7.66 12.28
CA THR A 174 -3.39 7.32 12.09
C THR A 174 -3.62 5.81 12.12
N SER A 175 -2.73 5.03 11.50
CA SER A 175 -2.82 3.56 11.47
C SER A 175 -2.72 2.91 12.85
N ALA A 176 -2.02 3.54 13.80
CA ALA A 176 -1.92 3.09 15.18
C ALA A 176 -3.15 3.50 16.01
N LEU A 177 -3.58 4.75 15.89
CA LEU A 177 -4.72 5.30 16.64
C LEU A 177 -6.07 4.73 16.19
N GLN A 178 -6.24 4.50 14.89
CA GLN A 178 -7.51 4.10 14.27
C GLN A 178 -7.52 2.64 13.83
N ARG A 179 -6.74 1.77 14.49
CA ARG A 179 -6.54 0.37 14.08
C ARG A 179 -7.84 -0.41 13.87
N ALA A 180 -8.82 -0.25 14.77
CA ALA A 180 -10.11 -0.93 14.66
C ALA A 180 -10.90 -0.48 13.43
N LYS A 181 -10.92 0.83 13.14
CA LYS A 181 -11.57 1.40 11.94
C LYS A 181 -10.85 0.97 10.67
N MET A 182 -9.51 1.00 10.67
CA MET A 182 -8.67 0.53 9.57
C MET A 182 -8.93 -0.93 9.25
N ASN A 183 -9.07 -1.80 10.27
CA ASN A 183 -9.40 -3.21 10.06
C ASN A 183 -10.78 -3.38 9.38
N LYS A 184 -11.81 -2.64 9.83
CA LYS A 184 -13.15 -2.67 9.21
C LYS A 184 -13.11 -2.22 7.75
N ALA A 185 -12.42 -1.10 7.47
CA ALA A 185 -12.24 -0.61 6.11
C ALA A 185 -11.47 -1.62 5.23
N THR A 186 -10.41 -2.22 5.76
CA THR A 186 -9.61 -3.25 5.07
C THR A 186 -10.48 -4.44 4.66
N VAL A 187 -11.34 -4.93 5.55
CA VAL A 187 -12.28 -6.03 5.22
C VAL A 187 -13.24 -5.62 4.11
N ALA A 188 -13.84 -4.42 4.19
CA ALA A 188 -14.72 -3.94 3.14
C ALA A 188 -14.01 -3.82 1.78
N ILE A 189 -12.75 -3.37 1.79
CA ILE A 189 -11.91 -3.28 0.58
C ILE A 189 -11.63 -4.67 0.00
N GLN A 190 -11.21 -5.62 0.85
CA GLN A 190 -10.95 -7.00 0.43
C GLN A 190 -12.20 -7.64 -0.20
N VAL A 191 -13.39 -7.38 0.36
CA VAL A 191 -14.64 -7.94 -0.18
C VAL A 191 -14.87 -7.50 -1.63
N PHE A 192 -14.80 -6.19 -1.92
CA PHE A 192 -15.02 -5.74 -3.31
C PHE A 192 -13.84 -6.10 -4.21
N ALA A 193 -12.59 -5.95 -3.74
CA ALA A 193 -11.40 -6.25 -4.54
C ALA A 193 -11.39 -7.71 -4.99
N ARG A 194 -11.75 -8.64 -4.11
CA ARG A 194 -11.83 -10.07 -4.43
C ARG A 194 -13.04 -10.42 -5.28
N LYS A 195 -14.18 -9.75 -5.08
CA LYS A 195 -15.38 -9.93 -5.92
C LYS A 195 -15.13 -9.47 -7.36
N GLU A 196 -14.43 -8.35 -7.54
CA GLU A 196 -14.13 -7.76 -8.84
C GLU A 196 -12.97 -8.44 -9.57
N ASN A 197 -12.12 -9.20 -8.85
CA ASN A 197 -10.93 -9.89 -9.36
C ASN A 197 -10.84 -11.34 -8.83
N PRO A 198 -11.77 -12.23 -9.20
CA PRO A 198 -11.87 -13.59 -8.65
C PRO A 198 -10.68 -14.49 -8.99
N ASP A 199 -10.06 -14.27 -10.15
CA ASP A 199 -8.84 -14.92 -10.61
C ASP A 199 -7.64 -14.61 -9.71
N LEU A 200 -7.40 -13.32 -9.42
CA LEU A 200 -6.36 -12.89 -8.48
C LEU A 200 -6.65 -13.37 -7.06
N ALA A 201 -7.92 -13.37 -6.64
CA ALA A 201 -8.32 -13.88 -5.34
C ALA A 201 -8.01 -15.38 -5.18
N ALA A 202 -8.27 -16.18 -6.22
CA ALA A 202 -7.97 -17.62 -6.22
C ALA A 202 -6.47 -17.88 -6.11
N VAL A 203 -5.64 -17.13 -6.84
CA VAL A 203 -4.17 -17.22 -6.73
C VAL A 203 -3.71 -16.79 -5.34
N SER A 204 -4.22 -15.67 -4.82
CA SER A 204 -3.88 -15.17 -3.48
C SER A 204 -4.19 -16.19 -2.39
N ASP A 205 -5.31 -16.91 -2.50
CA ASP A 205 -5.70 -17.97 -1.57
C ASP A 205 -4.80 -19.20 -1.67
N ALA A 206 -4.37 -19.57 -2.88
CA ALA A 206 -3.41 -20.65 -3.10
C ALA A 206 -2.02 -20.33 -2.52
N GLU A 207 -1.64 -19.06 -2.50
CA GLU A 207 -0.38 -18.59 -1.88
C GLU A 207 -0.47 -18.43 -0.36
N CYS A 208 -1.67 -18.39 0.22
CA CYS A 208 -1.86 -18.39 1.66
C CYS A 208 -1.29 -19.67 2.29
N GLU A 209 -0.48 -19.50 3.33
CA GLU A 209 -0.24 -20.61 4.25
C GLU A 209 -1.49 -20.81 5.12
N LYS A 210 -2.19 -21.93 4.94
CA LYS A 210 -3.25 -22.39 5.83
C LYS A 210 -2.60 -23.14 6.99
N ILE A 211 -2.95 -22.78 8.22
CA ILE A 211 -2.49 -23.47 9.43
C ILE A 211 -3.71 -24.05 10.13
N GLU A 212 -3.78 -25.38 10.17
CA GLU A 212 -4.76 -26.11 10.98
C GLU A 212 -4.08 -26.54 12.27
N ILE A 213 -4.70 -26.27 13.43
CA ILE A 213 -4.16 -26.64 14.74
C ILE A 213 -5.17 -27.54 15.44
N PHE A 214 -4.79 -28.81 15.60
CA PHE A 214 -5.53 -29.81 16.38
C PHE A 214 -5.08 -29.73 17.83
N ARG A 215 -6.04 -29.50 18.74
CA ARG A 215 -5.76 -29.35 20.17
C ARG A 215 -6.25 -30.57 20.94
N LEU A 216 -5.42 -31.08 21.85
CA LEU A 216 -5.87 -31.99 22.91
C LEU A 216 -6.70 -31.20 23.92
N PHE A 217 -7.86 -31.76 24.28
CA PHE A 217 -8.78 -31.17 25.26
C PHE A 217 -9.18 -29.71 24.94
N GLY A 218 -9.14 -29.31 23.68
CA GLY A 218 -9.44 -27.94 23.24
C GLY A 218 -8.37 -26.88 23.59
N ALA A 219 -7.33 -27.22 24.35
CA ALA A 219 -6.36 -26.25 24.86
C ALA A 219 -4.96 -26.47 24.30
N LEU A 220 -4.43 -27.70 24.36
CA LEU A 220 -3.03 -27.97 24.09
C LEU A 220 -2.82 -28.28 22.59
N PRO A 221 -2.10 -27.44 21.81
CA PRO A 221 -1.82 -27.75 20.41
C PRO A 221 -1.02 -29.05 20.34
N PHE A 222 -1.58 -30.07 19.71
CA PHE A 222 -0.98 -31.39 19.57
C PHE A 222 -0.42 -31.60 18.18
N LEU A 223 -1.21 -31.29 17.14
CA LEU A 223 -0.76 -31.39 15.76
C LEU A 223 -1.05 -30.07 15.04
N SER A 224 -0.07 -29.50 14.35
CA SER A 224 -0.30 -28.42 13.40
C SER A 224 0.02 -28.86 11.97
N VAL A 225 -0.86 -28.51 11.04
CA VAL A 225 -0.69 -28.77 9.61
C VAL A 225 -0.61 -27.44 8.91
N ARG A 226 0.58 -27.14 8.37
CA ARG A 226 0.84 -25.94 7.59
C ARG A 226 0.83 -26.28 6.11
N SER A 227 -0.10 -25.71 5.36
CA SER A 227 -0.28 -25.97 3.93
C SER A 227 -0.06 -24.68 3.15
N LYS A 228 0.88 -24.66 2.20
CA LYS A 228 1.10 -23.51 1.30
C LYS A 228 1.33 -24.00 -0.13
N ARG A 229 0.49 -23.55 -1.06
CA ARG A 229 0.52 -23.93 -2.49
C ARG A 229 0.51 -25.45 -2.67
N ASN A 230 1.69 -26.05 -2.85
CA ASN A 230 1.86 -27.49 -3.05
C ASN A 230 2.59 -28.19 -1.89
N ARG A 231 2.88 -27.49 -0.79
CA ARG A 231 3.62 -28.06 0.34
C ARG A 231 2.71 -28.19 1.55
N LYS A 232 2.72 -29.35 2.20
CA LYS A 232 2.18 -29.51 3.56
C LYS A 232 3.30 -29.87 4.53
N VAL A 233 3.27 -29.33 5.74
CA VAL A 233 4.20 -29.62 6.83
C VAL A 233 3.39 -29.94 8.07
N PHE A 234 3.65 -31.08 8.68
CA PHE A 234 3.00 -31.56 9.90
C PHE A 234 3.97 -31.39 11.07
N LYS A 235 3.52 -30.79 12.16
CA LYS A 235 4.31 -30.61 13.38
C LYS A 235 3.57 -31.09 14.62
N LEU A 236 4.26 -31.82 15.50
CA LEU A 236 3.80 -32.09 16.86
C LEU A 236 4.06 -30.88 17.74
N PHE A 237 3.08 -30.51 18.56
CA PHE A 237 3.11 -29.38 19.48
C PHE A 237 3.48 -28.04 18.83
N ASP A 238 3.20 -27.90 17.51
CA ASP A 238 3.61 -26.80 16.62
C ASP A 238 5.13 -26.54 16.50
N ILE A 239 5.95 -27.36 17.15
CA ILE A 239 7.41 -27.16 17.23
C ILE A 239 8.14 -28.26 16.44
N ILE A 240 7.76 -29.52 16.63
CA ILE A 240 8.52 -30.68 16.15
C ILE A 240 8.02 -31.10 14.77
N PRO A 241 8.74 -30.84 13.66
CA PRO A 241 8.32 -31.31 12.34
C PRO A 241 8.39 -32.83 12.26
N ILE A 242 7.31 -33.45 11.78
CA ILE A 242 7.18 -34.92 11.71
C ILE A 242 7.17 -35.38 10.25
N LEU A 243 6.47 -34.64 9.39
CA LEU A 243 6.26 -35.00 7.99
C LEU A 243 6.18 -33.75 7.14
N SER A 244 6.66 -33.83 5.91
CA SER A 244 6.29 -32.85 4.88
C SER A 244 6.00 -33.53 3.56
N SER A 245 5.04 -33.00 2.81
CA SER A 245 4.73 -33.44 1.47
C SER A 245 4.87 -32.28 0.48
N LYS A 246 5.24 -32.61 -0.76
CA LYS A 246 5.24 -31.69 -1.89
C LYS A 246 4.47 -32.33 -3.04
N THR A 247 3.39 -31.69 -3.47
CA THR A 247 2.63 -32.11 -4.65
C THR A 247 3.29 -31.56 -5.90
N LYS A 248 3.68 -32.42 -6.85
CA LYS A 248 4.10 -31.98 -8.19
C LYS A 248 2.87 -32.05 -9.10
N THR A 249 2.46 -30.91 -9.65
CA THR A 249 1.54 -30.90 -10.79
C THR A 249 2.30 -31.33 -12.02
N ARG A 250 1.89 -32.44 -12.64
CA ARG A 250 2.42 -32.90 -13.93
C ARG A 250 1.38 -32.48 -14.98
N THR A 251 1.73 -31.58 -15.89
CA THR A 251 0.92 -31.36 -17.10
C THR A 251 1.03 -32.62 -17.95
N LEU A 252 -0.11 -33.22 -18.29
CA LEU A 252 -0.16 -34.31 -19.26
C LEU A 252 0.22 -33.74 -20.64
N PRO A 253 0.93 -34.50 -21.49
CA PRO A 253 1.29 -34.08 -22.84
C PRO A 253 0.07 -33.81 -23.72
#